data_AF-A0A2A6PKM9-F1
#
_entry.id   AF-A0A2A6PKM9-F1
#
_cell.length_a   1.000
_cell.length_b   1.000
_cell.length_c   1.000
_cell.angle_alpha   90.00
_cell.angle_beta   90.00
_cell.angle_gamma   90.00
#
_symmetry.space_group_name_H-M   'P 1'
#
loop_
_entity.id
_entity.type
_entity.pdbx_description
1 polymer ?
#
loop_
_entity_poly.entity_id
_entity_poly.type
_entity_poly.pdbx_seq_one_letter_code
_entity_poly.pdbx_strand_id
1 'polypeptide(L)'
;MNRFTPGRIFKSRGRQYQILGTKDHWTRDGRYVEMIRYQSTCAETCCGRTFRALTTKSRIRKGQLNKRCELHHAPGIPIPVKKARKKRPKAHVKKPTAAARLAARRERALERAILAMQRVQRPSYLD
;
A
#
# COMPACT_ATOMS: atom_id res chain seq x y z
N MET A 1 -6.03 15.72 -14.09
CA MET A 1 -7.25 16.12 -13.34
C MET A 1 -7.33 15.39 -12.01
N ASN A 2 -7.46 16.13 -10.90
CA ASN A 2 -7.48 15.54 -9.56
C ASN A 2 -8.69 14.61 -9.39
N ARG A 3 -8.47 13.34 -9.03
CA ARG A 3 -9.57 12.35 -8.89
C ARG A 3 -10.46 12.59 -7.69
N PHE A 4 -10.05 13.48 -6.79
CA PHE A 4 -10.69 13.72 -5.50
C PHE A 4 -11.14 15.17 -5.30
N THR A 5 -11.47 15.85 -6.39
CA THR A 5 -12.05 17.20 -6.33
C THR A 5 -13.38 17.17 -5.54
N PRO A 6 -13.59 18.12 -4.60
CA PRO A 6 -14.88 18.33 -3.96
C PRO A 6 -16.01 18.45 -4.99
N GLY A 7 -17.19 17.93 -4.67
CA GLY A 7 -18.34 17.88 -5.56
C GLY A 7 -18.33 16.74 -6.58
N ARG A 8 -17.17 16.11 -6.83
CA ARG A 8 -17.07 15.01 -7.79
C ARG A 8 -17.87 13.80 -7.34
N ILE A 9 -18.69 13.27 -8.26
CA ILE A 9 -19.41 12.02 -8.08
C ILE A 9 -18.59 10.88 -8.70
N PHE A 10 -18.49 9.76 -8.01
CA PHE A 10 -17.90 8.54 -8.54
C PHE A 10 -18.77 7.33 -8.19
N LYS A 11 -18.72 6.32 -9.05
CA LYS A 11 -19.44 5.07 -8.84
C LYS A 11 -18.51 4.01 -8.24
N SER A 12 -18.98 3.30 -7.22
CA SER A 12 -18.30 2.12 -6.69
C SER A 12 -19.31 1.01 -6.42
N ARG A 13 -19.12 -0.14 -7.07
CA ARG A 13 -20.00 -1.32 -6.97
C ARG A 13 -21.48 -0.96 -7.17
N GLY A 14 -21.77 -0.22 -8.24
CA GLY A 14 -23.14 0.17 -8.61
C GLY A 14 -23.73 1.36 -7.84
N ARG A 15 -23.03 1.91 -6.85
CA ARG A 15 -23.54 3.03 -6.02
C ARG A 15 -22.79 4.32 -6.29
N GLN A 16 -23.51 5.44 -6.16
CA GLN A 16 -22.95 6.77 -6.30
C GLN A 16 -22.43 7.29 -4.95
N TYR A 17 -21.23 7.86 -5.00
CA TYR A 17 -20.57 8.52 -3.87
C TYR A 17 -20.16 9.90 -4.33
N GLN A 18 -20.35 10.90 -3.47
CA GLN A 18 -19.94 12.27 -3.72
C GLN A 18 -18.77 12.63 -2.80
N ILE A 19 -17.73 13.22 -3.38
CA ILE A 19 -16.57 13.69 -2.63
C ILE A 19 -16.89 15.04 -2.02
N LEU A 20 -16.70 15.17 -0.72
CA LEU A 20 -16.89 16.43 0.01
C LEU A 20 -15.57 17.22 0.13
N GLY A 21 -14.44 16.53 0.11
CA GLY A 21 -13.12 17.13 0.16
C GLY A 21 -12.11 16.24 0.87
N THR A 22 -10.96 16.80 1.21
CA THR A 22 -9.91 16.12 1.97
C THR A 22 -9.90 16.57 3.43
N LYS A 23 -9.39 15.71 4.30
CA LYS A 23 -9.11 16.00 5.70
C LYS A 23 -7.72 15.46 6.00
N ASP A 24 -6.89 16.32 6.57
CA ASP A 24 -5.55 15.97 6.96
C ASP A 24 -5.59 15.10 8.22
N HIS A 25 -4.78 14.04 8.21
CA HIS A 25 -4.72 13.10 9.32
C HIS A 25 -3.28 12.66 9.57
N TRP A 26 -2.85 12.83 10.81
CA TRP A 26 -1.61 12.26 11.31
C TRP A 26 -1.91 10.91 11.93
N THR A 27 -1.27 9.88 11.40
CA THR A 27 -1.34 8.53 11.99
C THR A 27 -0.60 8.49 13.31
N ARG A 28 -0.89 7.50 14.15
CA ARG A 28 -0.18 7.27 15.43
C ARG A 28 1.33 7.12 15.25
N ASP A 29 1.77 6.63 14.10
CA ASP A 29 3.19 6.46 13.74
C ASP A 29 3.85 7.76 13.26
N GLY A 30 3.17 8.91 13.37
CA GLY A 30 3.69 10.20 12.93
C GLY A 30 3.70 10.40 11.41
N ARG A 31 3.07 9.51 10.63
CA ARG A 31 2.96 9.68 9.17
C ARG A 31 1.73 10.51 8.81
N TYR A 32 1.93 11.48 7.94
CA TYR A 32 0.87 12.26 7.33
C TYR A 32 0.10 11.46 6.27
N VAL A 33 -1.23 11.51 6.32
CA VAL A 33 -2.13 10.88 5.36
C VAL A 33 -3.29 11.81 5.05
N GLU A 34 -3.46 12.16 3.77
CA GLU A 34 -4.68 12.79 3.29
C GLU A 34 -5.84 11.78 3.27
N MET A 35 -6.83 12.02 4.13
CA MET A 35 -8.10 11.32 4.09
C MET A 35 -9.09 12.05 3.19
N ILE A 36 -10.00 11.32 2.58
CA ILE A 36 -11.05 11.84 1.71
C ILE A 36 -12.38 11.68 2.43
N ARG A 37 -13.09 12.79 2.59
CA ARG A 37 -14.49 12.83 3.01
C ARG A 37 -15.37 12.55 1.80
N TYR A 38 -16.29 11.62 1.95
CA TYR A 38 -17.31 11.35 0.95
C TYR A 38 -18.66 11.16 1.62
N GLN A 39 -19.72 11.33 0.84
CA GLN A 39 -21.08 11.01 1.24
C GLN A 39 -21.75 10.07 0.24
N SER A 40 -22.68 9.27 0.74
CA SER A 40 -23.53 8.39 -0.06
C SER A 40 -24.80 8.06 0.71
N THR A 41 -25.79 7.50 0.02
CA THR A 41 -27.01 6.99 0.64
C THR A 41 -26.79 5.55 1.12
N CYS A 42 -27.34 5.25 2.31
CA CYS A 42 -27.41 3.88 2.79
C CYS A 42 -28.30 3.08 1.85
N ALA A 43 -27.87 1.87 1.52
CA ALA A 43 -28.61 1.04 0.59
C ALA A 43 -29.37 -0.10 1.25
N GLU A 44 -29.51 -0.05 2.56
CA GLU A 44 -30.56 -0.82 3.20
C GLU A 44 -31.89 -0.26 2.72
N THR A 45 -32.80 -1.11 2.26
CA THR A 45 -34.07 -0.73 1.61
C THR A 45 -34.93 0.15 2.52
N CYS A 46 -34.82 -0.05 3.84
CA CYS A 46 -35.58 0.67 4.85
C CYS A 46 -34.87 1.94 5.38
N CYS A 47 -33.64 2.23 4.94
CA CYS A 47 -32.86 3.30 5.54
C CYS A 47 -32.91 4.61 4.77
N GLY A 48 -32.47 4.61 3.50
CA GLY A 48 -32.37 5.81 2.67
C GLY A 48 -31.45 6.94 3.20
N ARG A 49 -30.94 6.86 4.43
CA ARG A 49 -30.17 7.94 5.07
C ARG A 49 -28.87 8.21 4.34
N THR A 50 -28.55 9.49 4.18
CA THR A 50 -27.22 9.91 3.76
C THR A 50 -26.24 9.71 4.92
N PHE A 51 -25.06 9.19 4.62
CA PHE A 51 -23.98 9.06 5.58
C PHE A 51 -22.72 9.69 5.03
N ARG A 52 -21.87 10.16 5.95
CA ARG A 52 -20.56 10.73 5.64
C ARG A 52 -19.50 9.84 6.23
N ALA A 53 -18.45 9.57 5.47
CA ALA A 53 -17.36 8.74 5.94
C ALA A 53 -16.00 9.26 5.45
N LEU A 54 -14.97 8.89 6.20
CA LEU A 54 -13.57 9.16 5.89
C LEU A 54 -12.92 7.90 5.33
N THR A 55 -12.09 8.06 4.32
CA THR A 55 -11.32 6.94 3.76
C THR A 55 -10.01 7.43 3.18
N THR A 56 -9.09 6.51 2.88
CA THR A 56 -7.83 6.84 2.22
C THR A 56 -7.96 6.75 0.71
N LYS A 57 -7.10 7.47 -0.02
CA LYS A 57 -6.98 7.39 -1.49
C LYS A 57 -6.88 5.95 -1.99
N SER A 58 -6.13 5.11 -1.27
CA SER A 58 -5.91 3.70 -1.63
C SER A 58 -7.17 2.83 -1.48
N ARG A 59 -8.00 3.06 -0.47
CA ARG A 59 -9.26 2.35 -0.25
C ARG A 59 -10.31 2.70 -1.31
N ILE A 60 -10.39 3.96 -1.75
CA ILE A 60 -11.25 4.36 -2.88
C ILE A 60 -10.85 3.60 -4.15
N ARG A 61 -9.55 3.58 -4.48
CA ARG A 61 -9.04 2.84 -5.66
C ARG A 61 -9.35 1.34 -5.61
N LYS A 62 -9.37 0.74 -4.41
CA LYS A 62 -9.73 -0.68 -4.20
C LYS A 62 -11.24 -0.92 -4.09
N GLY A 63 -12.08 0.12 -4.11
CA GLY A 63 -13.52 0.00 -3.87
C GLY A 63 -13.87 -0.55 -2.48
N GLN A 64 -13.04 -0.25 -1.47
CA GLN A 64 -13.18 -0.64 -0.07
C GLN A 64 -13.75 0.54 0.74
N LEU A 65 -14.99 0.90 0.42
CA LEU A 65 -15.72 2.00 1.05
C LEU A 65 -16.75 1.49 2.04
N ASN A 66 -17.05 2.31 3.05
CA ASN A 66 -18.20 2.09 3.90
C ASN A 66 -19.43 2.34 3.05
N LYS A 67 -20.37 1.39 3.11
CA LYS A 67 -21.59 1.41 2.27
C LYS A 67 -22.86 1.56 3.10
N ARG A 68 -22.70 1.78 4.40
CA ARG A 68 -23.76 1.72 5.40
C ARG A 68 -23.66 2.97 6.26
N CYS A 69 -24.81 3.52 6.64
CA CYS A 69 -24.90 4.60 7.61
C CYS A 69 -24.58 4.09 9.02
N GLU A 70 -24.43 5.00 9.97
CA GLU A 70 -24.08 4.71 11.37
C GLU A 70 -25.01 3.69 12.05
N LEU A 71 -26.30 3.64 11.67
CA LEU A 71 -27.25 2.65 12.20
C LEU A 71 -27.02 1.24 11.63
N HIS A 72 -26.96 1.13 10.31
CA HIS A 72 -26.71 -0.15 9.63
C HIS A 72 -25.22 -0.53 9.62
N HIS A 73 -24.39 0.28 10.31
CA HIS A 73 -22.99 0.02 10.60
C HIS A 73 -22.82 -1.15 11.57
N ALA A 74 -23.90 -1.58 12.23
CA ALA A 74 -23.89 -2.72 13.13
C ALA A 74 -23.34 -3.98 12.42
N PRO A 75 -22.38 -4.68 13.04
CA PRO A 75 -21.74 -5.85 12.47
C PRO A 75 -22.71 -7.04 12.47
N GLY A 76 -23.54 -7.13 11.42
CA GLY A 76 -24.05 -8.42 11.00
C GLY A 76 -22.84 -9.28 10.62
N ILE A 77 -22.63 -10.34 11.41
CA ILE A 77 -21.63 -11.43 11.33
C ILE A 77 -20.62 -11.25 10.19
N PRO A 78 -19.30 -11.18 10.47
CA PRO A 78 -18.32 -11.16 9.41
C PRO A 78 -18.59 -12.33 8.48
N ILE A 79 -19.04 -12.08 7.24
CA ILE A 79 -19.07 -13.12 6.23
C ILE A 79 -17.61 -13.59 6.18
N PRO A 80 -17.31 -14.85 6.55
CA PRO A 80 -15.98 -15.35 6.36
C PRO A 80 -15.87 -15.54 4.85
N VAL A 81 -15.50 -14.50 4.14
CA VAL A 81 -14.91 -14.67 2.82
C VAL A 81 -13.50 -15.17 3.08
N LYS A 82 -13.41 -16.41 3.59
CA LYS A 82 -12.28 -17.31 3.35
C LYS A 82 -12.29 -17.63 1.85
N LYS A 83 -12.15 -16.61 1.00
CA LYS A 83 -11.37 -16.84 -0.20
C LYS A 83 -9.95 -16.90 0.31
N ALA A 84 -9.53 -18.11 0.65
CA ALA A 84 -8.14 -18.43 0.82
C ALA A 84 -7.42 -17.76 -0.35
N ARG A 85 -6.71 -16.66 -0.07
CA ARG A 85 -5.74 -16.16 -1.03
C ARG A 85 -4.83 -17.36 -1.21
N LYS A 86 -4.92 -18.04 -2.35
CA LYS A 86 -3.88 -18.97 -2.79
C LYS A 86 -2.61 -18.12 -2.69
N LYS A 87 -1.81 -18.37 -1.65
CA LYS A 87 -0.49 -17.75 -1.54
C LYS A 87 0.17 -18.15 -2.85
N ARG A 88 0.42 -17.17 -3.74
CA ARG A 88 1.28 -17.43 -4.89
C ARG A 88 2.52 -18.11 -4.33
N PRO A 89 2.91 -19.31 -4.79
CA PRO A 89 4.14 -19.91 -4.32
C PRO A 89 5.22 -18.86 -4.53
N LYS A 90 5.84 -18.40 -3.44
CA LYS A 90 7.04 -17.57 -3.57
C LYS A 90 8.00 -18.46 -4.35
N ALA A 91 8.44 -18.01 -5.52
CA ALA A 91 9.47 -18.71 -6.26
C ALA A 91 10.61 -18.97 -5.26
N HIS A 92 10.86 -20.24 -4.96
CA HIS A 92 11.97 -20.62 -4.12
C HIS A 92 13.22 -20.26 -4.91
N VAL A 93 13.81 -19.10 -4.62
CA VAL A 93 15.12 -18.74 -5.15
C VAL A 93 16.04 -19.86 -4.67
N LYS A 94 16.52 -20.68 -5.62
CA LYS A 94 17.43 -21.80 -5.31
C LYS A 94 18.60 -21.20 -4.57
N LYS A 95 18.84 -21.66 -3.33
CA LYS A 95 20.02 -21.23 -2.57
C LYS A 95 21.26 -21.55 -3.42
N PRO A 96 22.22 -20.63 -3.55
CA PRO A 96 23.43 -20.91 -4.31
C PRO A 96 24.15 -22.12 -3.72
N THR A 97 24.63 -23.01 -4.59
CA THR A 97 25.39 -24.20 -4.24
C THR A 97 26.67 -23.82 -3.49
N ALA A 98 27.26 -24.77 -2.74
CA ALA A 98 28.50 -24.54 -2.01
C ALA A 98 29.64 -24.07 -2.94
N ALA A 99 29.72 -24.65 -4.15
CA ALA A 99 30.66 -24.23 -5.18
C ALA A 99 30.46 -22.76 -5.62
N ALA A 100 29.21 -22.34 -5.86
CA ALA A 100 28.91 -20.96 -6.23
C ALA A 100 29.26 -19.96 -5.12
N ARG A 101 29.05 -20.34 -3.84
CA ARG A 101 29.46 -19.52 -2.70
C ARG A 101 30.98 -19.41 -2.59
N LEU A 102 31.71 -20.48 -2.85
CA LEU A 102 33.17 -20.50 -2.82
C LEU A 102 33.76 -19.62 -3.94
N ALA A 103 33.21 -19.71 -5.15
CA ALA A 103 33.59 -18.86 -6.28
C ALA A 103 33.40 -17.37 -5.97
N ALA A 104 32.20 -16.98 -5.50
CA ALA A 104 31.91 -15.60 -5.12
C ALA A 104 32.82 -15.09 -3.98
N ARG A 105 33.26 -15.97 -3.07
CA ARG A 105 34.20 -15.60 -2.01
C ARG A 105 35.61 -15.35 -2.55
N ARG A 106 36.05 -16.15 -3.53
CA ARG A 106 37.34 -15.97 -4.21
C ARG A 106 37.37 -14.69 -5.04
N GLU A 107 36.33 -14.42 -5.82
CA GLU A 107 36.20 -13.19 -6.60
C GLU A 107 36.32 -11.94 -5.71
N ARG A 108 35.56 -11.89 -4.60
CA ARG A 108 35.64 -10.77 -3.64
C ARG A 108 37.02 -10.63 -3.01
N ALA A 109 37.74 -11.73 -2.78
CA ALA A 109 39.09 -11.70 -2.24
C ALA A 109 40.07 -11.10 -3.26
N LEU A 110 39.94 -11.46 -4.53
CA LEU A 110 40.73 -10.90 -5.63
C LEU A 110 40.44 -9.40 -5.81
N GLU A 111 39.16 -9.00 -5.86
CA GLU A 111 38.77 -7.59 -5.97
C GLU A 111 39.35 -6.75 -4.82
N ARG A 112 39.32 -7.26 -3.59
CA ARG A 112 39.91 -6.59 -2.43
C ARG A 112 41.42 -6.49 -2.52
N ALA A 113 42.09 -7.54 -2.99
CA ALA A 113 43.53 -7.53 -3.19
C ALA A 113 43.94 -6.52 -4.28
N ILE A 114 43.21 -6.47 -5.39
CA ILE A 114 43.43 -5.50 -6.48
C ILE A 114 43.24 -4.08 -5.96
N LEU A 115 42.14 -3.80 -5.24
CA LEU A 115 41.90 -2.48 -4.63
C LEU A 115 42.99 -2.10 -3.62
N ALA A 116 43.48 -3.04 -2.82
CA ALA A 116 44.56 -2.79 -1.87
C ALA A 116 45.87 -2.45 -2.59
N MET A 117 46.22 -3.19 -3.65
CA MET A 117 47.39 -2.89 -4.47
C MET A 117 47.29 -1.52 -5.15
N GLN A 118 46.12 -1.17 -5.69
CA GLN A 118 45.87 0.14 -6.29
C GLN A 118 46.00 1.29 -5.27
N ARG A 119 45.58 1.06 -4.01
CA ARG A 119 45.75 2.04 -2.92
C ARG A 119 47.21 2.22 -2.54
N VAL A 120 48.00 1.15 -2.51
CA VAL A 120 49.44 1.21 -2.19
C VAL A 120 50.23 1.89 -3.33
N GLN A 121 49.78 1.73 -4.58
CA GLN A 121 50.41 2.39 -5.75
C GLN A 121 49.92 3.82 -5.99
N ARG A 122 48.97 4.34 -5.20
CA ARG A 122 48.47 5.71 -5.36
C ARG A 122 49.56 6.70 -4.91
N PRO A 123 50.12 7.53 -5.82
CA PRO A 123 51.16 8.48 -5.45
C PRO A 123 50.64 9.48 -4.40
N SER A 124 51.46 9.77 -3.39
CA SER A 124 51.12 10.58 -2.22
C SER A 124 50.78 12.05 -2.50
N TYR A 125 50.84 12.49 -3.76
CA TYR A 125 50.52 13.86 -4.18
C TYR A 125 49.08 14.01 -4.71
N LEU A 126 48.27 12.93 -4.67
CA LEU A 126 46.87 12.90 -5.14
C LEU A 126 45.84 12.71 -4.00
N ASP A 127 46.27 12.88 -2.75
CA ASP A 127 45.42 12.99 -1.56
C ASP A 127 45.52 14.41 -0.99
#